data_AF-B2WV72-F1
#
_entry.id   AF-B2WV72-F1
#
_cell.length_a   1.000
_cell.length_b   1.000
_cell.length_c   1.000
_cell.angle_alpha   90.00
_cell.angle_beta   90.00
_cell.angle_gamma   90.00
#
_symmetry.space_group_name_H-M   'P 1'
#
loop_
_entity.id
_entity.type
_entity.pdbx_description
1 polymer ?
#
loop_
_entity_poly.entity_id
_entity_poly.type
_entity_poly.pdbx_seq_one_letter_code
_entity_poly.pdbx_strand_id
1 'polypeptide(L)' 'GTGSLRVGGEFLARHYHQRTIYLPQPTWGNHPKVFGLAGLSVKTYRYYAPATRGLDFQGLLEDLGSAPSGSVVLL' A
#
# COMPACT_ATOMS: atom_id res chain seq x y z
N GLY A 1 5.59 10.68 8.78
CA GLY A 1 6.99 10.95 8.37
C GLY A 1 7.74 9.65 8.14
N THR A 2 8.94 9.66 7.56
CA THR A 2 9.70 8.43 7.22
C THR A 2 9.89 7.49 8.42
N GLY A 3 10.27 8.04 9.58
CA GLY A 3 10.46 7.24 10.81
C GLY A 3 9.17 6.58 11.30
N SER A 4 8.04 7.29 11.25
CA SER A 4 6.75 6.73 11.68
C SER A 4 6.28 5.61 10.75
N LEU A 5 6.49 5.76 9.43
CA LEU A 5 6.20 4.71 8.44
C LEU A 5 7.06 3.46 8.68
N ARG A 6 8.35 3.65 8.99
CA ARG A 6 9.26 2.56 9.32
C ARG A 6 8.79 1.79 10.56
N VAL A 7 8.55 2.49 11.66
CA VAL A 7 8.10 1.88 12.93
C VAL A 7 6.76 1.16 12.75
N GLY A 8 5.79 1.78 12.08
CA GLY A 8 4.49 1.17 11.81
C GLY A 8 4.60 -0.08 10.92
N GLY A 9 5.42 -0.01 9.87
CA GLY A 9 5.68 -1.15 9.00
C GLY A 9 6.28 -2.34 9.73
N GLU A 10 7.28 -2.11 10.59
CA GLU A 10 7.91 -3.17 11.39
C GLU A 10 6.95 -3.76 12.42
N PHE A 11 6.12 -2.92 13.04
CA PHE A 11 5.11 -3.38 13.97
C PHE A 11 4.13 -4.33 13.29
N LEU A 12 3.60 -3.95 12.12
CA LEU A 12 2.72 -4.81 11.33
C LEU A 12 3.41 -6.11 10.92
N ALA A 13 4.65 -6.03 10.43
CA ALA A 13 5.40 -7.22 10.03
C ALA A 13 5.71 -8.17 11.20
N ARG A 14 5.77 -7.69 12.45
CA ARG A 14 6.05 -8.53 13.62
C ARG A 14 4.80 -9.05 14.31
N HIS A 15 3.74 -8.26 14.34
CA HIS A 15 2.61 -8.49 15.23
C HIS A 15 1.28 -8.70 14.51
N TYR A 16 1.24 -8.53 13.19
CA TYR A 16 0.02 -8.73 12.41
C TYR A 16 0.13 -9.97 11.53
N HIS A 17 -1.00 -10.67 11.36
CA HIS A 17 -1.05 -11.97 10.70
C HIS A 17 -0.90 -11.87 9.17
N GLN A 18 -1.30 -10.74 8.58
CA GLN A 18 -1.15 -10.46 7.15
C GLN A 18 0.02 -9.49 6.94
N ARG A 19 0.83 -9.75 5.91
CA ARG A 19 2.06 -9.00 5.62
C ARG A 19 2.01 -8.24 4.30
N THR A 20 0.91 -8.35 3.56
CA THR A 20 0.73 -7.65 2.29
C THR A 20 0.27 -6.22 2.53
N ILE A 21 1.01 -5.26 1.97
CA ILE A 21 0.63 -3.85 1.96
C ILE A 21 0.40 -3.38 0.53
N TYR A 22 -0.69 -2.65 0.33
CA TYR A 22 -1.10 -2.06 -0.95
C TYR A 22 -0.79 -0.57 -0.97
N LEU A 23 -0.06 -0.12 -2.00
CA LEU A 23 0.32 1.27 -2.23
C LEU A 23 -0.43 1.84 -3.45
N PRO A 24 -0.88 3.10 -3.43
CA PRO A 24 -1.51 3.70 -4.61
C PRO A 24 -0.51 3.80 -5.77
N GLN A 25 -1.01 3.78 -7.00
CA GLN A 25 -0.19 4.04 -8.18
C GLN A 25 -0.63 5.36 -8.86
N PRO A 26 0.23 6.40 -8.88
CA PRO A 26 1.57 6.49 -8.27
C PRO A 26 1.53 6.72 -6.74
N THR A 27 2.68 6.61 -6.09
CA THR A 27 2.88 6.90 -4.66
C THR A 27 4.21 7.63 -4.41
N TRP A 28 4.48 8.06 -3.17
CA TRP A 28 5.79 8.60 -2.81
C TRP A 28 6.88 7.55 -3.00
N GLY A 29 7.94 7.89 -3.76
CA GLY A 29 8.95 6.92 -4.22
C GLY A 29 9.69 6.15 -3.13
N ASN A 30 9.66 6.62 -1.87
CA ASN A 30 10.26 5.91 -0.75
C ASN A 30 9.35 4.85 -0.12
N HIS A 31 8.03 4.86 -0.36
CA HIS A 31 7.11 3.88 0.24
C HIS A 31 7.52 2.43 -0.04
N PRO A 32 7.80 2.01 -1.29
CA PRO A 32 8.17 0.62 -1.55
C PRO A 32 9.41 0.17 -0.77
N LYS A 33 10.41 1.06 -0.64
CA LYS A 33 11.64 0.78 0.11
C LYS A 33 11.38 0.70 1.61
N VAL A 34 10.66 1.67 2.18
CA VAL A 34 10.37 1.71 3.63
C VAL A 34 9.63 0.46 4.07
N PHE A 35 8.57 0.08 3.36
CA PHE A 35 7.74 -1.07 3.74
C PHE A 35 8.37 -2.41 3.36
N GLY A 36 9.06 -2.50 2.22
CA GLY A 36 9.83 -3.69 1.86
C GLY A 36 10.93 -4.00 2.89
N LEU A 37 11.71 -2.98 3.29
CA LEU A 37 12.71 -3.13 4.36
C LEU A 37 12.08 -3.42 5.72
N ALA A 38 10.81 -3.07 5.94
CA ALA A 38 10.08 -3.38 7.17
C ALA A 38 9.60 -4.84 7.24
N GLY A 39 9.75 -5.60 6.15
CA GLY A 39 9.36 -7.01 6.08
C GLY A 39 7.93 -7.22 5.59
N LEU A 40 7.32 -6.23 4.94
CA LEU A 40 6.02 -6.35 4.29
C LEU A 40 6.17 -6.69 2.80
N SER A 41 5.24 -7.48 2.27
CA SER A 41 5.10 -7.74 0.84
C SER A 41 4.36 -6.57 0.18
N VAL A 42 5.06 -5.81 -0.64
CA VAL A 42 4.50 -4.61 -1.29
C VAL A 42 3.76 -4.99 -2.56
N LYS A 43 2.50 -4.57 -2.67
CA LYS A 43 1.67 -4.57 -3.88
C LYS A 43 1.17 -3.16 -4.17
N THR A 44 0.63 -2.95 -5.38
CA THR A 44 0.04 -1.68 -5.77
C THR A 44 -1.44 -1.83 -6.09
N TYR A 45 -2.17 -0.71 -6.03
CA TYR A 45 -3.54 -0.59 -6.53
C TYR A 45 -3.68 0.67 -7.38
N ARG A 46 -4.59 0.63 -8.35
CA ARG A 46 -4.91 1.76 -9.22
C ARG A 46 -5.45 2.92 -8.39
N TYR A 47 -4.94 4.12 -8.65
CA TYR A 47 -5.35 5.34 -7.95
C TYR A 47 -5.48 6.51 -8.90
N TYR A 48 -4.49 6.79 -9.75
CA TYR A 48 -4.54 7.95 -10.64
C TYR A 48 -4.98 7.56 -12.06
N ALA A 49 -5.99 8.25 -12.58
CA ALA A 49 -6.45 8.14 -13.96
C ALA A 49 -5.82 9.25 -14.83
N PRO A 50 -4.84 8.95 -15.71
CA PRO A 50 -4.15 9.99 -16.49
C PRO A 50 -5.06 10.78 -17.43
N ALA A 51 -6.12 10.14 -17.94
CA ALA A 51 -7.07 10.76 -18.87
C ALA A 51 -7.89 11.88 -18.21
N THR A 52 -8.30 11.70 -16.96
CA THR A 52 -9.13 12.68 -16.22
C THR A 52 -8.33 13.49 -15.23
N ARG A 53 -7.07 13.11 -14.97
CA ARG A 53 -6.21 13.63 -13.89
C ARG A 53 -6.87 13.49 -12.51
N GLY A 54 -7.80 12.55 -12.38
CA GLY A 54 -8.56 12.29 -11.17
C GLY A 54 -8.28 10.91 -10.59
N LEU A 55 -9.19 10.48 -9.71
CA LEU A 55 -9.17 9.15 -9.10
C LEU A 55 -9.70 8.10 -10.08
N ASP A 56 -8.93 7.04 -10.31
CA ASP A 56 -9.42 5.79 -10.92
C ASP A 56 -10.22 5.00 -9.88
N PHE A 57 -11.44 5.46 -9.60
CA PHE A 57 -12.26 4.91 -8.51
C PHE A 57 -12.66 3.45 -8.79
N GLN A 58 -12.97 3.10 -10.03
CA GLN A 58 -13.34 1.73 -10.39
C GLN A 58 -12.14 0.80 -10.27
N GLY A 59 -10.97 1.19 -10.79
CA GLY A 59 -9.77 0.39 -10.67
C GLY A 59 -9.32 0.20 -9.21
N LEU A 60 -9.45 1.24 -8.38
CA LEU A 60 -9.21 1.17 -6.95
C LEU A 60 -10.10 0.12 -6.27
N LEU A 61 -11.40 0.13 -6.56
CA LEU A 61 -12.36 -0.81 -5.95
C LEU A 61 -12.10 -2.25 -6.38
N GLU A 62 -11.77 -2.50 -7.65
CA GLU A 62 -11.43 -3.83 -8.15
C GLU A 62 -10.17 -4.38 -7.48
N ASP A 63 -9.11 -3.56 -7.40
CA ASP A 63 -7.83 -3.98 -6.86
C ASP A 63 -7.91 -4.23 -5.35
N LEU A 64 -8.58 -3.35 -4.60
CA LEU A 64 -8.75 -3.52 -3.16
C LEU A 64 -9.81 -4.59 -2.82
N GLY A 65 -10.84 -4.75 -3.65
CA GLY A 65 -11.85 -5.80 -3.50
C GLY A 65 -11.29 -7.21 -3.72
N SER A 66 -10.23 -7.35 -4.52
CA SER A 66 -9.50 -8.61 -4.72
C SER A 66 -8.36 -8.84 -3.73
N ALA A 67 -8.10 -7.88 -2.83
CA ALA A 67 -7.06 -8.01 -1.82
C ALA A 67 -7.42 -9.10 -0.80
N PRO A 68 -6.47 -9.95 -0.38
CA PRO A 68 -6.70 -10.92 0.69
C PRO A 68 -7.20 -10.25 1.97
N SER A 69 -8.08 -10.94 2.71
CA SER A 69 -8.55 -10.44 4.01
C SER A 69 -7.38 -10.11 4.94
N GLY A 70 -7.52 -9.02 5.68
CA GLY A 70 -6.47 -8.46 6.52
C GLY A 70 -5.37 -7.72 5.75
N SER A 71 -5.46 -7.50 4.44
CA SER A 71 -4.44 -6.71 3.74
C SER A 71 -4.36 -5.28 4.29
N VAL A 72 -3.15 -4.73 4.35
CA VAL A 72 -2.90 -3.36 4.81
C VAL A 72 -2.97 -2.43 3.60
N VAL A 73 -3.65 -1.29 3.73
CA VAL A 73 -3.73 -0.28 2.67
C VAL A 73 -3.07 1.00 3.17
N LEU A 74 -2.14 1.55 2.38
CA LEU A 74 -1.57 2.87 2.63
C LEU A 74 -2.41 3.93 1.90
N LEU A 75 -2.93 4.90 2.65
CA LEU A 75 -3.76 6.00 2.14
C LEU A 75 -2.93 7.28 1.91
#